data_AF-A0A3D2A0Z0-F1
#
_entry.id   AF-A0A3D2A0Z0-F1
#
_cell.length_a   1.000
_cell.length_b   1.000
_cell.length_c   1.000
_cell.angle_alpha   90.00
_cell.angle_beta   90.00
_cell.angle_gamma   90.00
#
_symmetry.space_group_name_H-M   'P 1'
#
loop_
_entity.id
_entity.type
_entity.pdbx_description
1 polymer ?
#
loop_
_entity_poly.entity_id
_entity_poly.type
_entity_poly.pdbx_seq_one_letter_code
_entity_poly.pdbx_strand_id
1 'polypeptide(L)' 'MLKIISFTICPFVQRVTALLEAKKLAYDIEFISLS' A
#
# COMPACT_ATOMS: atom_id res chain seq x y z
N MET A 1 13.11 3.76 -1.34
CA MET A 1 12.11 2.89 -1.99
C MET A 1 10.95 2.77 -1.03
N LEU A 2 9.74 3.20 -1.41
CA LEU A 2 8.58 3.18 -0.51
C LEU A 2 8.00 1.77 -0.46
N LYS A 3 7.72 1.27 0.74
CA LYS A 3 7.13 -0.05 0.96
C LYS A 3 5.86 0.10 1.78
N ILE A 4 4.74 -0.34 1.23
CA ILE A 4 3.42 -0.29 1.85
C ILE A 4 3.17 -1.65 2.50
N ILE A 5 3.11 -1.67 3.82
CA ILE A 5 2.74 -2.86 4.58
C ILE A 5 1.26 -2.76 4.93
N SER A 6 0.45 -3.75 4.55
CA SER A 6 -0.99 -3.73 4.80
C SER A 6 -1.54 -5.11 5.12
N PHE A 7 -2.71 -5.16 5.75
CA PHE A 7 -3.47 -6.40 5.83
C PHE A 7 -4.19 -6.64 4.51
N THR A 8 -4.38 -7.91 4.15
CA THR A 8 -5.10 -8.32 2.94
C THR A 8 -6.51 -7.72 2.86
N ILE A 9 -7.18 -7.49 4.02
CA ILE A 9 -8.54 -6.96 4.07
C ILE A 9 -8.63 -5.44 4.25
N CYS A 10 -7.50 -4.74 4.40
CA CYS A 10 -7.50 -3.34 4.82
C CYS A 10 -8.02 -2.42 3.70
N PRO A 11 -9.17 -1.73 3.87
CA PRO A 11 -9.72 -0.88 2.82
C PRO A 11 -8.92 0.42 2.60
N PHE A 12 -7.98 0.74 3.50
CA PHE A 12 -7.22 1.98 3.45
C PHE A 12 -6.06 1.96 2.46
N VAL A 13 -5.59 0.77 2.05
CA VAL A 13 -4.47 0.64 1.09
C VAL A 13 -4.78 1.32 -0.25
N GLN A 14 -6.05 1.34 -0.64
CA GLN A 14 -6.51 1.94 -1.90
C GLN A 14 -6.31 3.46 -1.94
N ARG A 15 -6.45 4.15 -0.80
CA ARG A 15 -6.24 5.61 -0.73
C ARG A 15 -4.77 5.97 -0.85
N VAL A 16 -3.90 5.19 -0.23
CA VAL A 16 -2.44 5.42 -0.24
C VAL A 16 -1.87 5.14 -1.62
N THR A 17 -2.25 4.03 -2.24
CA THR A 17 -1.84 3.67 -3.60
C THR A 17 -2.32 4.71 -4.61
N ALA A 18 -3.57 5.16 -4.55
CA ALA A 18 -4.09 6.22 -5.43
C ALA A 18 -3.28 7.53 -5.35
N LEU A 19 -2.85 7.94 -4.15
CA LEU A 19 -1.99 9.13 -3.99
C LEU A 19 -0.60 8.93 -4.61
N LEU A 20 -0.01 7.75 -4.42
CA LEU A 20 1.33 7.44 -4.92
C LEU A 20 1.34 7.31 -6.45
N GLU A 21 0.30 6.70 -7.02
CA GLU A 21 0.04 6.68 -8.47
C GLU A 21 -0.09 8.10 -9.04
N ALA A 22 -0.91 8.95 -8.41
CA ALA A 22 -1.09 10.35 -8.83
C ALA A 22 0.23 11.15 -8.79
N LYS A 23 1.14 10.80 -7.87
CA LYS A 23 2.47 11.41 -7.74
C LYS A 23 3.56 10.72 -8.58
N LYS A 24 3.23 9.65 -9.32
CA LYS A 24 4.18 8.83 -10.08
C LYS A 24 5.36 8.33 -9.23
N LEU A 25 5.09 7.99 -7.98
CA LEU A 25 6.09 7.48 -7.05
C LEU A 25 6.08 5.96 -7.10
N ALA A 26 7.25 5.35 -7.27
CA ALA A 26 7.39 3.90 -7.19
C ALA A 26 7.21 3.42 -5.74
N TYR A 27 6.37 2.42 -5.55
CA TYR A 27 6.15 1.74 -4.29
C TYR A 27 5.97 0.24 -4.50
N ASP A 28 6.21 -0.53 -3.44
CA ASP A 28 5.97 -1.96 -3.37
C ASP A 28 4.93 -2.24 -2.28
N ILE A 29 4.05 -3.25 -2.47
CA ILE A 29 3.02 -3.61 -1.51
C ILE A 29 3.34 -4.99 -0.92
N GLU A 30 3.45 -5.07 0.39
CA GLU A 30 3.56 -6.33 1.13
C GLU A 30 2.34 -6.53 2.01
N PHE A 31 1.66 -7.67 1.81
CA PHE A 31 0.52 -8.05 2.64
C PHE A 31 0.98 -8.91 3.82
N ILE A 32 0.58 -8.51 5.03
CA ILE A 32 0.88 -9.22 6.28
C ILE A 32 -0.39 -9.79 6.91
N SER A 33 -0.21 -10.86 7.70
CA SER A 33 -1.23 -11.42 8.59
C SER A 33 -0.64 -11.48 9.99
N LEU A 34 -1.26 -10.76 10.93
CA LEU A 34 -0.91 -10.85 12.35
C LEU A 34 -1.89 -11.87 12.96
N SER A 35 -1.48 -13.13 12.98
CA SER A 35 -2.21 -14.22 13.64
C SER A 35 -2.15 -14.09 15.16
#